data_AF-A0A4R1Z5U4-F1
#
_entry.id   AF-A0A4R1Z5U4-F1
#
_cell.length_a   1.000
_cell.length_b   1.000
_cell.length_c   1.000
_cell.angle_alpha   90.00
_cell.angle_beta   90.00
_cell.angle_gamma   90.00
#
_symmetry.space_group_name_H-M   'P 1'
#
loop_
_entity.id
_entity.type
_entity.pdbx_description
1 polymer ?
#
loop_
_entity_poly.entity_id
_entity_poly.type
_entity_poly.pdbx_seq_one_letter_code
_entity_poly.pdbx_strand_id
1 'polypeptide(L)'
;MTRSVFHIIASIVCILLPVIFLLYMYWDMHQPKIGPVGDGKPNYPTFFEWVPIISCFLMGVLNLPVGIMRYRQQKRDQQNDKDNEG
;
A
#
# COMPACT_ATOMS: atom_id res chain seq x y z
N MET A 1 -20.19 -2.29 -1.45
CA MET A 1 -18.87 -1.82 -1.95
C MET A 1 -18.61 -2.50 -3.29
N THR A 2 -18.40 -1.75 -4.38
CA THR A 2 -18.11 -2.37 -5.70
C THR A 2 -16.69 -2.94 -5.71
N ARG A 3 -16.45 -4.00 -6.49
CA ARG A 3 -15.12 -4.63 -6.62
C ARG A 3 -14.03 -3.60 -6.99
N SER A 4 -14.37 -2.60 -7.80
CA SER A 4 -13.47 -1.52 -8.20
C SER A 4 -13.02 -0.65 -7.02
N VAL A 5 -13.94 -0.31 -6.10
CA VAL A 5 -13.61 0.45 -4.88
C VAL A 5 -12.73 -0.39 -3.96
N PHE A 6 -13.00 -1.70 -3.83
CA PHE A 6 -12.15 -2.60 -3.05
C PHE A 6 -10.71 -2.66 -3.59
N HIS A 7 -10.53 -2.75 -4.90
CA HIS A 7 -9.21 -2.70 -5.53
C HIS A 7 -8.46 -1.39 -5.26
N ILE A 8 -9.16 -0.25 -5.27
CA ILE A 8 -8.56 1.05 -4.96
C ILE A 8 -8.10 1.08 -3.50
N ILE A 9 -8.95 0.66 -2.56
CA ILE A 9 -8.58 0.63 -1.13
C ILE A 9 -7.40 -0.32 -0.89
N ALA A 10 -7.44 -1.53 -1.45
CA ALA A 10 -6.34 -2.48 -1.34
C ALA A 10 -5.02 -1.91 -1.89
N SER A 11 -5.08 -1.18 -3.02
CA SER A 11 -3.91 -0.53 -3.62
C SER A 11 -3.36 0.58 -2.72
N ILE A 12 -4.23 1.39 -2.10
CA ILE A 12 -3.82 2.42 -1.13
C ILE A 12 -3.15 1.78 0.08
N VAL A 13 -3.71 0.69 0.62
CA VAL A 13 -3.11 -0.04 1.74
C VAL A 13 -1.74 -0.60 1.37
N CYS A 14 -1.58 -1.17 0.16
CA CYS A 14 -0.29 -1.66 -0.33
C CYS A 14 0.76 -0.54 -0.52
N ILE A 15 0.34 0.71 -0.70
CA ILE A 15 1.24 1.86 -0.75
C ILE A 15 1.60 2.34 0.66
N LEU A 16 0.62 2.42 1.56
CA LEU A 16 0.81 2.96 2.90
C LEU A 16 1.57 2.01 3.83
N LEU A 17 1.32 0.69 3.75
CA LEU A 17 1.99 -0.29 4.61
C LEU A 17 3.52 -0.24 4.51
N PRO A 18 4.13 -0.28 3.32
CA PRO A 18 5.58 -0.11 3.15
C PRO A 18 6.10 1.19 3.75
N VAL A 19 5.39 2.31 3.57
CA VAL A 19 5.81 3.62 4.10
C VAL A 19 5.82 3.62 5.63
N ILE A 20 4.76 3.09 6.26
CA ILE A 20 4.68 2.96 7.72
C ILE A 20 5.80 2.05 8.23
N PHE A 21 6.07 0.94 7.52
CA PHE A 21 7.12 0.00 7.90
C PHE A 21 8.51 0.65 7.84
N LEU A 22 8.78 1.45 6.80
CA LEU A 22 10.04 2.21 6.67
C LEU A 22 10.19 3.26 7.77
N LEU A 23 9.12 3.98 8.10
CA LEU A 23 9.13 4.95 9.19
C LEU A 23 9.37 4.27 10.55
N TYR A 24 8.73 3.13 10.79
CA TYR A 24 8.93 2.34 12.00
C TYR A 24 10.37 1.83 12.10
N MET A 25 10.90 1.28 11.01
CA MET A 25 12.28 0.81 10.95
C MET A 25 13.28 1.94 11.15
N TYR A 26 13.05 3.11 10.52
CA TYR A 26 13.87 4.29 10.73
C TYR A 26 13.85 4.74 12.20
N TRP A 27 12.67 4.77 12.81
CA TRP A 27 12.52 5.09 14.22
C TRP A 27 13.27 4.10 15.12
N ASP A 28 13.06 2.79 14.91
CA ASP A 28 13.68 1.72 15.69
C ASP A 28 15.22 1.72 15.58
N MET A 29 15.76 2.08 14.41
CA MET A 29 17.20 2.23 14.21
C MET A 29 17.81 3.41 14.97
N HIS A 30 17.04 4.48 15.22
CA HIS A 30 17.52 5.69 15.88
C HIS A 30 17.16 5.75 17.37
N GLN A 31 16.34 4.82 17.86
CA GLN A 31 15.98 4.77 19.26
C GLN A 31 17.18 4.27 20.09
N PRO A 32 17.62 5.00 21.14
CA PRO A 32 18.68 4.52 22.01
C PRO A 32 18.21 3.23 22.68
N LYS A 33 18.98 2.14 22.52
CA LYS A 33 18.60 0.81 23.02
C LYS A 33 19.01 0.69 24.48
N ILE A 34 18.33 1.43 25.33
CA ILE A 34 18.47 1.37 26.80
C ILE A 34 17.81 0.11 27.35
N GLY A 35 18.52 -1.02 27.26
CA GLY A 35 18.11 -2.30 27.83
C GLY A 35 19.27 -3.05 28.50
N PRO A 36 19.00 -4.04 29.36
CA PRO A 36 20.02 -4.77 30.14
C PRO A 36 21.04 -5.56 29.30
N VAL A 37 20.84 -5.66 27.99
CA VAL A 37 21.71 -6.39 27.04
C VAL A 37 22.60 -5.47 26.18
N GLY A 38 22.67 -4.17 26.49
CA GLY A 38 23.46 -3.19 25.74
C GLY A 38 22.87 -2.84 24.36
N ASP A 39 23.53 -1.92 23.64
CA ASP A 39 23.17 -1.55 22.26
C ASP A 39 23.30 -2.76 21.34
N GLY A 40 22.24 -3.57 21.24
CA GLY A 40 22.18 -4.71 20.33
C GLY A 40 22.47 -4.24 18.91
N LYS A 41 23.33 -4.97 18.19
CA LYS A 41 23.76 -4.64 16.82
C LYS A 41 22.59 -4.13 15.97
N PRO A 42 22.75 -3.03 15.23
CA PRO A 42 21.70 -2.55 14.33
C PRO A 42 21.33 -3.68 13.36
N ASN A 43 20.05 -4.07 13.39
CA ASN A 43 19.52 -5.10 12.51
C ASN A 43 19.03 -4.41 11.24
N TYR A 44 19.95 -4.18 10.31
CA TYR A 44 19.61 -3.63 9.01
C TYR A 44 18.89 -4.70 8.19
N PRO A 45 17.85 -4.33 7.42
CA PRO A 45 17.13 -5.33 6.64
C PRO A 45 18.06 -5.92 5.59
N THR A 46 18.05 -7.24 5.50
CA THR A 46 18.76 -7.98 4.48
C THR A 46 18.09 -7.77 3.12
N PHE A 47 18.83 -8.00 2.04
CA PHE A 47 18.30 -7.86 0.67
C PHE A 47 16.97 -8.62 0.47
N PHE A 48 16.82 -9.80 1.07
CA PHE A 48 15.61 -10.60 1.00
C PHE A 48 14.41 -9.97 1.73
N GLU A 49 14.62 -9.15 2.76
CA GLU A 49 13.56 -8.43 3.48
C GLU A 49 13.09 -7.19 2.72
N TRP A 50 13.92 -6.64 1.83
CA TRP A 50 13.53 -5.53 0.95
C TRP A 50 12.59 -5.95 -0.18
N VAL A 51 12.74 -7.18 -0.69
CA VAL A 51 11.92 -7.72 -1.79
C VAL A 51 10.41 -7.62 -1.51
N PRO A 52 9.87 -8.10 -0.38
CA PRO A 52 8.44 -7.99 -0.10
C PRO A 52 7.97 -6.52 0.05
N ILE A 53 8.80 -5.65 0.61
CA ILE A 53 8.48 -4.22 0.80
C ILE A 53 8.33 -3.52 -0.56
N ILE A 54 9.32 -3.71 -1.44
CA ILE A 54 9.35 -3.08 -2.76
C ILE A 54 8.25 -3.66 -3.66
N SER A 55 8.09 -4.99 -3.67
CA SER A 55 7.05 -5.64 -4.47
C SER A 55 5.65 -5.23 -4.05
N CYS A 56 5.37 -5.15 -2.73
CA CYS A 56 4.07 -4.68 -2.22
C CYS A 56 3.80 -3.24 -2.63
N PHE A 57 4.79 -2.35 -2.51
CA PHE A 57 4.68 -0.97 -2.95
C PHE A 57 4.41 -0.85 -4.45
N LEU A 58 5.19 -1.53 -5.29
CA LEU A 58 5.01 -1.55 -6.74
C LEU A 58 3.63 -2.09 -7.14
N MET A 59 3.18 -3.16 -6.47
CA MET A 59 1.87 -3.75 -6.72
C MET A 59 0.74 -2.77 -6.40
N GLY A 60 0.87 -1.96 -5.34
CA GLY A 60 -0.07 -0.89 -5.03
C GLY A 60 -0.05 0.24 -6.08
N VAL A 61 1.13 0.75 -6.43
CA VAL A 61 1.29 1.85 -7.40
C VAL A 61 0.80 1.46 -8.79
N LEU A 62 1.09 0.24 -9.26
CA LEU A 62 0.70 -0.22 -10.60
C LEU A 62 -0.80 -0.54 -10.69
N ASN A 63 -1.42 -1.04 -9.62
CA ASN A 63 -2.84 -1.41 -9.63
C ASN A 63 -3.79 -0.23 -9.38
N LEU A 64 -3.32 0.85 -8.74
CA LEU A 64 -4.14 2.01 -8.42
C LEU A 64 -4.73 2.71 -9.67
N PRO A 65 -3.97 3.00 -10.75
CA PRO A 65 -4.51 3.56 -11.98
C PRO A 65 -5.56 2.66 -12.63
N VAL A 66 -5.31 1.35 -12.66
CA VAL A 66 -6.23 0.34 -13.24
C VAL A 66 -7.55 0.30 -12.45
N GLY A 67 -7.47 0.31 -11.12
CA GLY A 67 -8.65 0.39 -10.25
C GLY A 67 -9.48 1.66 -10.48
N ILE A 68 -8.82 2.82 -10.63
CA ILE A 68 -9.48 4.10 -10.90
C ILE A 68 -10.14 4.09 -12.27
N MET A 69 -9.46 3.62 -13.32
CA MET A 69 -10.03 3.54 -14.67
C MET A 69 -11.28 2.66 -14.68
N ARG A 70 -11.22 1.49 -14.03
CA ARG A 70 -12.35 0.55 -13.93
C ARG A 70 -13.51 1.14 -13.13
N TYR A 71 -13.23 1.86 -12.05
CA TYR A 71 -14.26 2.56 -11.29
C TYR A 71 -14.95 3.65 -12.13
N ARG A 72 -14.18 4.42 -12.90
CA ARG A 72 -14.73 5.44 -13.81
C ARG A 72 -15.60 4.84 -14.92
N GLN A 73 -15.19 3.73 -15.51
CA GLN A 73 -16.00 3.01 -16.51
C GLN A 73 -17.32 2.54 -15.90
N GLN A 74 -17.25 1.84 -14.76
CA GLN A 74 -18.44 1.32 -14.09
C GLN A 74 -19.45 2.42 -13.70
N LYS A 75 -18.95 3.61 -13.33
CA LYS A 75 -19.82 4.77 -13.05
C LYS A 75 -20.47 5.34 -14.31
N ARG A 76 -19.77 5.34 -15.45
CA ARG A 76 -20.32 5.81 -16.75
C ARG A 76 -21.41 4.86 -17.25
N ASP A 77 -21.18 3.56 -17.16
CA ASP A 77 -22.16 2.55 -17.59
C ASP A 77 -23.45 2.65 -16.77
N GLN A 78 -23.33 2.82 -15.44
CA GLN A 78 -24.49 3.03 -14.55
C GLN A 78 -25.24 4.35 -14.81
N GLN A 79 -24.58 5.36 -15.38
CA GLN A 79 -25.21 6.62 -15.72
C GLN A 79 -26.00 6.48 -17.04
N ASN A 80 -25.40 5.86 -18.06
CA ASN A 80 -26.05 5.61 -19.35
C ASN A 80 -27.29 4.70 -19.22
N ASP A 81 -27.28 3.73 -18.30
CA ASP A 81 -28.45 2.88 -18.05
C ASP A 81 -29.63 3.70 -17.51
N LYS A 82 -29.34 4.60 -16.55
CA LYS A 82 -30.37 5.50 -15.98
C LYS A 82 -30.93 6.50 -16.98
N ASP A 83 -30.11 6.99 -17.91
CA ASP A 83 -30.53 7.92 -18.94
C ASP A 83 -31.33 7.23 -20.08
N ASN A 84 -31.18 5.91 -20.25
CA ASN A 84 -32.00 5.12 -21.20
C ASN A 84 -33.34 4.65 -20.61
N GLU A 85 -33.49 4.66 -19.29
CA GLU A 85 -34.72 4.27 -18.58
C GLU A 85 -35.68 5.45 -18.28
N GLY A 86 -35.29 6.70 -18.57
CA GLY A 86 -36.09 7.92 -18.33
C GLY A 86 -36.61 8.57 -19.61
#